data_AF-A0A7X7C170-F1
#
_entry.id   AF-A0A7X7C170-F1
#
_cell.length_a   1.000
_cell.length_b   1.000
_cell.length_c   1.000
_cell.angle_alpha   90.00
_cell.angle_beta   90.00
_cell.angle_gamma   90.00
#
_symmetry.space_group_name_H-M   'P 1'
#
loop_
_entity.id
_entity.type
_entity.pdbx_description
1 polymer ?
#
loop_
_entity_poly.entity_id
_entity_poly.type
_entity_poly.pdbx_seq_one_letter_code
_entity_poly.pdbx_strand_id
1 'polypeptide(L)' 'VYCDYFSEMADDRNGLSTEISGDGVHPNKAGFAIMQPIVENAIARALLMWGR' A
#
# COMPACT_ATOMS: atom_id res chain seq x y z
N VAL A 1 -8.09 4.56 11.33
CA VAL A 1 -8.03 4.69 9.86
C VAL A 1 -7.47 3.40 9.29
N TYR A 2 -8.11 2.82 8.28
CA TYR A 2 -7.60 1.63 7.60
C TYR A 2 -6.75 2.05 6.38
N CYS A 3 -5.57 1.45 6.23
CA CYS A 3 -4.63 1.68 5.14
C CYS A 3 -4.69 0.48 4.20
N ASP A 4 -5.53 0.58 3.17
CA ASP A 4 -5.81 -0.55 2.27
C ASP A 4 -4.79 -0.62 1.13
N TYR A 5 -3.75 -1.41 1.31
CA TYR A 5 -2.81 -1.72 0.23
C TYR A 5 -3.34 -2.78 -0.72
N PHE A 6 -4.22 -3.66 -0.25
CA PHE A 6 -4.59 -4.85 -0.99
C PHE A 6 -5.34 -4.49 -2.27
N SER A 7 -6.32 -3.58 -2.17
CA SER A 7 -7.12 -3.13 -3.32
C SER A 7 -6.28 -2.51 -4.45
N GLU A 8 -5.12 -1.92 -4.14
CA GLU A 8 -4.26 -1.25 -5.12
C GLU A 8 -3.08 -2.11 -5.60
N MET A 9 -2.68 -3.12 -4.82
CA MET A 9 -1.44 -3.86 -5.07
C MET A 9 -1.65 -5.33 -5.46
N ALA A 10 -2.81 -5.91 -5.13
CA ALA A 10 -3.08 -7.31 -5.41
C ALA A 10 -3.25 -7.56 -6.92
N ASP A 11 -2.60 -8.61 -7.42
CA ASP A 11 -2.89 -9.19 -8.72
C ASP A 11 -4.05 -10.20 -8.65
N ASP A 12 -4.43 -10.80 -9.78
CA ASP A 12 -5.51 -11.79 -9.87
C ASP A 12 -5.30 -13.05 -9.01
N ARG A 13 -4.09 -13.26 -8.47
CA ARG A 13 -3.72 -14.39 -7.61
C ARG A 13 -3.69 -13.98 -6.14
N ASN A 14 -4.13 -12.76 -5.81
CA ASN A 14 -4.00 -12.13 -4.50
C ASN A 14 -2.55 -12.01 -4.02
N GLY A 15 -1.59 -11.99 -4.95
CA GLY A 15 -0.17 -11.73 -4.68
C GLY A 15 0.24 -10.37 -5.26
N LEU A 16 1.54 -10.10 -5.30
CA LEU A 16 2.09 -8.95 -6.00
C LEU A 16 2.52 -9.35 -7.42
N SER A 17 2.27 -8.48 -8.40
CA SER A 17 2.76 -8.70 -9.77
C SER A 17 4.29 -8.66 -9.83
N THR A 18 4.87 -9.26 -10.88
CA THR A 18 6.32 -9.26 -11.09
C THR A 18 6.92 -7.87 -11.33
N GLU A 19 6.09 -6.88 -11.68
CA GLU A 19 6.53 -5.49 -11.87
C GLU A 19 6.85 -4.82 -10.51
N ILE A 20 6.11 -5.19 -9.46
CA ILE A 20 6.18 -4.55 -8.14
C ILE A 20 6.72 -5.47 -7.05
N SER A 21 7.04 -6.73 -7.37
CA SER A 21 7.66 -7.70 -6.46
C SER A 21 8.52 -8.72 -7.22
N GLY A 22 9.61 -9.18 -6.58
CA GLY A 22 10.46 -10.23 -7.14
C GLY A 22 10.00 -11.66 -6.77
N ASP A 23 9.31 -11.82 -5.65
CA ASP A 23 8.86 -13.11 -5.11
C ASP A 23 7.33 -13.23 -5.00
N GLY A 24 6.61 -12.19 -5.44
CA GLY A 24 5.15 -12.11 -5.36
C GLY A 24 4.62 -11.74 -3.97
N VAL A 25 5.48 -11.41 -3.00
CA VAL A 25 5.10 -11.09 -1.60
C VAL A 25 5.73 -9.78 -1.13
N HIS A 26 7.03 -9.61 -1.31
CA HIS A 26 7.75 -8.43 -0.82
C HIS A 26 7.78 -7.34 -1.91
N PRO A 27 7.34 -6.10 -1.60
CA PRO A 27 7.42 -5.00 -2.54
C PRO A 27 8.87 -4.68 -2.93
N ASN A 28 9.09 -4.43 -4.22
CA ASN A 28 10.31 -3.82 -4.72
C ASN A 28 10.18 -2.27 -4.70
N LYS A 29 11.14 -1.57 -5.32
CA LYS A 29 11.11 -0.10 -5.41
C LYS A 29 9.81 0.46 -6.04
N ALA A 30 9.29 -0.18 -7.09
CA ALA A 30 8.04 0.23 -7.73
C ALA A 30 6.84 -0.05 -6.82
N GLY A 31 6.82 -1.20 -6.13
CA GLY A 31 5.78 -1.49 -5.13
C GLY A 31 5.74 -0.48 -3.99
N PHE A 32 6.90 -0.09 -3.44
CA PHE A 32 6.95 0.96 -2.41
C PHE A 32 6.48 2.32 -2.92
N ALA A 33 6.72 2.65 -4.20
CA ALA A 33 6.22 3.88 -4.79
C ALA A 33 4.67 3.93 -4.84
N ILE A 34 4.00 2.79 -4.97
CA ILE A 34 2.53 2.68 -4.87
C ILE A 34 2.09 2.79 -3.40
N MET A 35 2.80 2.15 -2.48
CA MET A 35 2.47 2.15 -1.05
C MET A 35 2.57 3.55 -0.41
N GLN A 36 3.57 4.34 -0.81
CA GLN A 36 3.87 5.62 -0.17
C GLN A 36 2.66 6.58 -0.10
N PRO A 37 1.96 6.93 -1.20
CA PRO A 37 0.82 7.83 -1.12
C PRO A 37 -0.35 7.26 -0.29
N ILE A 38 -0.53 5.94 -0.26
CA ILE A 38 -1.59 5.27 0.50
C ILE A 38 -1.34 5.44 2.01
N VAL A 39 -0.10 5.20 2.46
CA VAL A 39 0.27 5.34 3.88
C VAL A 39 0.25 6.79 4.33
N GLU A 40 0.75 7.71 3.51
CA GLU A 40 0.74 9.14 3.81
C GLU A 40 -0.69 9.65 4.00
N ASN A 41 -1.63 9.22 3.13
CA ASN A 41 -3.05 9.56 3.29
C ASN A 41 -3.66 8.97 4.56
N ALA A 42 -3.39 7.70 4.85
CA ALA A 42 -3.91 7.05 6.04
C ALA A 42 -3.40 7.70 7.33
N ILE A 43 -2.11 8.06 7.38
CA ILE A 43 -1.49 8.78 8.49
C ILE A 43 -2.13 10.17 8.66
N ALA A 44 -2.25 10.95 7.58
CA ALA A 44 -2.84 12.27 7.63
C ALA A 44 -4.28 12.22 8.17
N ARG A 45 -5.09 11.27 7.70
CA ARG A 45 -6.45 11.03 8.21
C ARG A 45 -6.45 10.63 9.69
N ALA A 46 -5.50 9.80 10.11
CA ALA A 46 -5.42 9.36 11.51
C ALA A 46 -5.10 10.53 12.43
N LEU A 47 -4.17 11.40 12.03
CA LEU A 47 -3.81 12.61 12.79
C LEU A 47 -4.99 13.60 12.89
N LEU A 48 -5.76 13.77 11.81
CA LEU A 48 -6.99 14.59 11.83
C LEU A 48 -8.06 14.02 12.77
N MET A 49 -8.16 12.69 12.87
CA MET A 49 -9.10 12.04 13.79
C MET A 49 -8.64 12.09 15.25
N TRP A 50 -7.32 12.08 15.50
CA TRP A 50 -6.76 12.11 16.85
C TRP A 50 -6.96 13.45 17.56
N GLY A 51 -6.97 14.56 16.80
CA GLY A 51 -7.20 15.91 17.34
C GLY A 51 -8.67 16.28 17.53
N ARG A 52 -9.61 15.35 17.33
CA ARG A 52 -11.05 15.51 17.56
C ARG A 52 -11.47 14.84 18.86
#